data_AF-A0A168MT46-F1
#
_entry.id   AF-A0A168MT46-F1
#
_cell.length_a   1.000
_cell.length_b   1.000
_cell.length_c   1.000
_cell.angle_alpha   90.00
_cell.angle_beta   90.00
_cell.angle_gamma   90.00
#
_symmetry.space_group_name_H-M   'P 1'
#
loop_
_entity.id
_entity.type
_entity.pdbx_description
1 polymer ?
#
loop_
_entity_poly.entity_id
_entity_poly.type
_entity_poly.pdbx_seq_one_letter_code
_entity_poly.pdbx_strand_id
1 'polypeptide(L)'
;MVSARTERDKAVAIARLRSQLKGYPPVTDEYIERFLVARNWNVDSAFKQMVATFVWRKENETDLYPVATKENNLSVLLPVRGFASIPDQNVKAGPGTSETVIRLNEYLGGSCLHKTDKEGCPIYIERAVRVP
;
A
#
# COMPACT_ATOMS: atom_id res chain seq x y z
N MET A 1 -22.51 20.76 6.58
CA MET A 1 -22.20 19.74 7.60
C MET A 1 -22.64 18.40 7.04
N VAL A 2 -21.71 17.53 6.61
CA VAL A 2 -22.08 16.17 6.16
C VAL A 2 -22.24 15.34 7.41
N SER A 3 -23.46 14.88 7.73
CA SER A 3 -23.65 14.00 8.89
C SER A 3 -22.83 12.72 8.69
N ALA A 4 -22.18 12.25 9.74
CA ALA A 4 -21.52 10.94 9.70
C ALA A 4 -22.58 9.88 9.32
N ARG A 5 -22.28 9.07 8.29
CA ARG A 5 -23.14 7.95 7.91
C ARG A 5 -23.19 6.92 9.04
N THR A 6 -24.34 6.29 9.22
CA THR A 6 -24.47 5.20 10.19
C THR A 6 -23.72 3.96 9.70
N GLU A 7 -23.32 3.07 10.61
CA GLU A 7 -22.69 1.79 10.26
C GLU A 7 -23.56 0.95 9.32
N ARG A 8 -24.89 1.05 9.46
CA ARG A 8 -25.85 0.40 8.57
C ARG A 8 -25.75 0.96 7.14
N ASP A 9 -25.65 2.27 6.99
CA ASP A 9 -25.54 2.91 5.66
C ASP A 9 -24.22 2.54 4.97
N LYS A 10 -23.13 2.41 5.75
CA LYS A 10 -21.83 1.96 5.25
C LYS A 10 -21.92 0.52 4.74
N ALA A 11 -22.47 -0.39 5.56
CA ALA A 11 -22.65 -1.80 5.19
C ALA A 11 -23.51 -1.96 3.93
N VAL A 12 -24.59 -1.18 3.78
CA VAL A 12 -25.43 -1.18 2.57
C VAL A 12 -24.63 -0.73 1.34
N ALA A 13 -23.82 0.33 1.47
CA ALA A 13 -22.99 0.81 0.37
C ALA A 13 -21.92 -0.20 -0.04
N ILE A 14 -21.26 -0.85 0.92
CA ILE A 14 -20.28 -1.91 0.70
C ILE A 14 -20.94 -3.09 -0.03
N ALA A 15 -22.09 -3.57 0.47
CA ALA A 15 -22.82 -4.68 -0.16
C ALA A 15 -23.25 -4.35 -1.61
N ARG A 16 -23.69 -3.11 -1.85
CA ARG A 16 -24.08 -2.64 -3.19
C ARG A 16 -22.88 -2.57 -4.14
N LEU A 17 -21.74 -2.07 -3.69
CA LEU A 17 -20.54 -2.04 -4.51
C LEU A 17 -20.01 -3.46 -4.77
N ARG A 18 -20.01 -4.32 -3.75
CA ARG A 18 -19.63 -5.73 -3.86
C ARG A 18 -20.47 -6.48 -4.90
N SER A 19 -21.77 -6.21 -4.99
CA SER A 19 -22.63 -6.85 -6.01
C SER A 19 -22.32 -6.36 -7.44
N GLN A 20 -21.91 -5.10 -7.61
CA GLN A 20 -21.47 -4.56 -8.91
C GLN A 20 -20.12 -5.15 -9.34
N LEU A 21 -19.27 -5.59 -8.39
CA LEU A 21 -17.96 -6.17 -8.65
C LEU A 21 -18.00 -7.67 -9.02
N LYS A 22 -19.18 -8.23 -9.35
CA LYS A 22 -19.30 -9.63 -9.78
C LYS A 22 -18.46 -9.87 -11.05
N GLY A 23 -17.50 -10.79 -10.97
CA GLY A 23 -16.58 -11.12 -12.06
C GLY A 23 -15.21 -10.44 -11.98
N TYR A 24 -15.00 -9.56 -10.99
CA TYR A 24 -13.69 -9.01 -10.65
C TYR A 24 -13.00 -9.83 -9.54
N PRO A 25 -11.69 -9.66 -9.32
CA PRO A 25 -10.97 -10.33 -8.24
C PRO A 25 -11.64 -10.11 -6.88
N PRO A 26 -11.67 -11.14 -6.01
CA PRO A 26 -12.23 -11.01 -4.68
C PRO A 26 -11.42 -10.02 -3.84
N VAL A 27 -12.11 -9.13 -3.14
CA VAL A 27 -11.51 -8.12 -2.26
C VAL A 27 -12.25 -8.06 -0.92
N THR A 28 -11.55 -7.60 0.12
CA THR A 28 -12.11 -7.46 1.48
C THR A 28 -13.02 -6.23 1.57
N ASP A 29 -13.85 -6.16 2.60
CA ASP A 29 -14.73 -5.00 2.81
C ASP A 29 -13.93 -3.73 3.10
N GLU A 30 -12.81 -3.83 3.81
CA GLU A 30 -11.92 -2.69 4.08
C GLU A 30 -11.30 -2.14 2.79
N TYR A 31 -11.02 -3.01 1.81
CA TYR A 31 -10.54 -2.58 0.51
C TYR A 31 -11.63 -1.81 -0.25
N ILE A 32 -12.87 -2.30 -0.25
CA ILE A 32 -14.03 -1.62 -0.87
C ILE A 32 -14.29 -0.27 -0.18
N GLU A 33 -14.24 -0.24 1.15
CA GLU A 33 -14.49 0.95 1.95
C GLU A 33 -13.53 2.09 1.60
N ARG A 34 -12.24 1.81 1.36
CA ARG A 34 -11.27 2.84 0.94
C ARG A 34 -11.72 3.60 -0.31
N PHE A 35 -12.28 2.90 -1.30
CA PHE A 35 -12.79 3.54 -2.53
C PHE A 35 -14.09 4.30 -2.29
N LEU A 36 -14.97 3.77 -1.43
CA LEU A 36 -16.18 4.48 -1.02
C LEU A 36 -15.83 5.77 -0.30
N VAL A 37 -14.93 5.75 0.68
CA VAL A 37 -14.45 6.95 1.38
C VAL A 37 -13.83 7.94 0.39
N ALA A 38 -12.95 7.48 -0.50
CA ALA A 38 -12.31 8.33 -1.52
C ALA A 38 -13.28 8.96 -2.54
N ARG A 39 -14.52 8.46 -2.63
CA ARG A 39 -15.58 8.96 -3.52
C ARG A 39 -16.80 9.44 -2.75
N ASN A 40 -16.63 9.88 -1.50
CA ASN A 40 -17.69 10.42 -0.66
C ASN A 40 -18.93 9.50 -0.59
N TRP A 41 -18.69 8.19 -0.51
CA TRP A 41 -19.70 7.13 -0.49
C TRP A 41 -20.61 7.09 -1.73
N ASN A 42 -20.15 7.62 -2.87
CA ASN A 42 -20.79 7.45 -4.16
C ASN A 42 -20.40 6.10 -4.78
N VAL A 43 -21.34 5.15 -4.78
CA VAL A 43 -21.12 3.77 -5.21
C VAL A 43 -20.68 3.68 -6.67
N ASP A 44 -21.33 4.41 -7.58
CA ASP A 44 -21.04 4.30 -9.02
C ASP A 44 -19.65 4.89 -9.37
N SER A 45 -19.25 5.96 -8.69
CA SER A 45 -17.92 6.56 -8.85
C SER A 45 -16.83 5.70 -8.23
N ALA A 46 -17.10 5.07 -7.07
CA ALA A 46 -16.20 4.11 -6.45
C ALA A 46 -16.01 2.88 -7.35
N PHE A 47 -17.10 2.34 -7.92
CA PHE A 47 -17.04 1.25 -8.89
C PHE A 47 -16.15 1.59 -10.09
N LYS A 48 -16.36 2.75 -10.73
CA LYS A 48 -15.51 3.20 -11.85
C LYS A 48 -14.03 3.28 -11.46
N GLN A 49 -13.72 3.82 -10.28
CA GLN A 49 -12.34 3.92 -9.80
C GLN A 49 -11.74 2.54 -9.51
N MET A 50 -12.49 1.62 -8.90
CA MET A 50 -12.02 0.26 -8.63
C MET A 50 -11.75 -0.52 -9.92
N VAL A 51 -12.66 -0.47 -10.89
CA VAL A 51 -12.47 -1.11 -12.20
C VAL A 51 -11.23 -0.55 -12.90
N ALA A 52 -11.09 0.78 -12.94
CA ALA A 52 -9.88 1.41 -13.50
C ALA A 52 -8.61 0.97 -12.78
N THR A 53 -8.67 0.78 -11.45
CA THR A 53 -7.54 0.28 -10.66
C THR A 53 -7.20 -1.17 -11.02
N PHE A 54 -8.19 -2.06 -11.18
CA PHE A 54 -7.94 -3.44 -11.61
C PHE A 54 -7.33 -3.52 -13.01
N VAL A 55 -7.80 -2.69 -13.94
CA VAL A 55 -7.22 -2.58 -15.28
C VAL A 55 -5.76 -2.13 -15.19
N TRP A 56 -5.50 -1.04 -14.47
CA TRP A 56 -4.14 -0.52 -14.28
C TRP A 56 -3.20 -1.54 -13.64
N ARG A 57 -3.65 -2.26 -12.60
CA ARG A 57 -2.87 -3.34 -11.94
C ARG A 57 -2.50 -4.45 -12.91
N LYS A 58 -3.44 -4.84 -13.78
CA LYS A 58 -3.21 -5.86 -14.81
C LYS A 58 -2.23 -5.38 -15.87
N GLU A 59 -2.38 -4.15 -16.36
CA GLU A 59 -1.53 -3.56 -17.39
C GLU A 59 -0.09 -3.32 -16.90
N ASN A 60 0.08 -3.00 -15.62
CA ASN A 60 1.39 -2.73 -15.01
C ASN A 60 1.93 -3.92 -14.23
N GLU A 61 1.27 -5.08 -14.35
CA GLU A 61 1.68 -6.35 -13.73
C GLU A 61 2.02 -6.22 -12.23
N THR A 62 1.31 -5.33 -11.52
CA THR A 62 1.68 -4.96 -10.14
C THR A 62 1.63 -6.13 -9.17
N ASP A 63 0.87 -7.15 -9.55
CA ASP A 63 0.56 -8.32 -8.73
C ASP A 63 1.62 -9.42 -8.92
N LEU A 64 2.53 -9.25 -9.90
CA LEU A 64 3.65 -10.15 -10.15
C LEU A 64 4.90 -9.77 -9.35
N TYR A 65 5.00 -8.53 -8.87
CA TYR A 65 6.17 -8.09 -8.11
C TYR A 65 6.13 -8.67 -6.69
N PRO A 66 7.15 -9.45 -6.30
CA PRO A 66 7.15 -10.05 -4.99
C PRO A 66 7.47 -8.98 -3.94
N VAL A 67 6.69 -8.98 -2.86
CA VAL A 67 6.91 -8.09 -1.71
C VAL A 67 7.84 -8.79 -0.73
N ALA A 68 8.84 -8.09 -0.20
CA ALA A 68 9.72 -8.67 0.82
C ALA A 68 8.93 -9.08 2.07
N THR A 69 9.12 -10.33 2.50
CA THR A 69 8.53 -10.88 3.71
C THR A 69 9.59 -11.59 4.55
N LYS A 70 9.19 -12.13 5.71
CA LYS A 70 10.08 -12.96 6.55
C LYS A 70 10.45 -14.28 5.89
N GLU A 71 9.61 -14.78 4.98
CA GLU A 71 9.70 -16.12 4.42
C GLU A 71 10.47 -16.16 3.10
N ASN A 72 10.45 -15.08 2.30
CA ASN A 72 11.03 -15.07 0.96
C ASN A 72 12.44 -14.49 0.87
N ASN A 73 12.99 -13.98 1.97
CA ASN A 73 14.35 -13.44 2.08
C ASN A 73 14.73 -12.43 0.99
N LEU A 74 13.74 -11.71 0.44
CA LEU A 74 14.00 -10.69 -0.55
C LEU A 74 14.66 -9.47 0.09
N SER A 75 15.61 -8.89 -0.64
CA SER A 75 16.25 -7.64 -0.22
C SER A 75 15.27 -6.48 -0.30
N VAL A 76 15.34 -5.59 0.69
CA VAL A 76 14.56 -4.35 0.72
C VAL A 76 15.31 -3.22 0.01
N LEU A 77 14.57 -2.35 -0.70
CA LEU A 77 15.14 -1.17 -1.37
C LEU A 77 15.40 -0.01 -0.39
N LEU A 78 14.75 -0.03 0.76
CA LEU A 78 14.87 0.97 1.82
C LEU A 78 15.18 0.24 3.13
N PRO A 79 15.95 0.83 4.05
CA PRO A 79 16.07 0.31 5.40
C PRO A 79 14.69 0.13 6.05
N VAL A 80 14.46 -1.04 6.66
CA VAL A 80 13.22 -1.41 7.35
C VAL A 80 13.53 -1.78 8.78
N ARG A 81 12.75 -1.25 9.73
CA ARG A 81 12.91 -1.54 11.16
C ARG A 81 11.59 -1.63 11.91
N GLY A 82 11.46 -2.62 12.78
CA GLY A 82 10.42 -2.71 13.80
C GLY A 82 9.07 -3.24 13.30
N PHE A 83 9.08 -4.07 12.25
CA PHE A 83 7.85 -4.66 11.69
C PHE A 83 7.75 -6.15 11.99
N ALA A 84 6.54 -6.62 12.28
CA ALA A 84 6.27 -8.03 12.51
C ALA A 84 6.15 -8.84 11.21
N SER A 85 5.95 -8.20 10.05
CA SER A 85 5.76 -8.85 8.75
C SER A 85 7.04 -8.91 7.90
N ILE A 86 8.03 -8.07 8.20
CA ILE A 86 9.28 -7.95 7.44
C ILE A 86 10.42 -7.88 8.46
N PRO A 87 11.51 -8.66 8.30
CA PRO A 87 12.63 -8.61 9.23
C PRO A 87 13.35 -7.26 9.14
N ASP A 88 13.96 -6.84 10.25
CA ASP A 88 14.82 -5.66 10.28
C ASP A 88 15.95 -5.84 9.28
N GLN A 89 16.04 -4.93 8.31
CA GLN A 89 17.05 -4.96 7.27
C GLN A 89 17.58 -3.55 7.06
N ASN A 90 18.91 -3.43 7.00
CA ASN A 90 19.57 -2.22 6.53
C ASN A 90 20.10 -2.48 5.12
N VAL A 91 20.07 -1.46 4.27
CA VAL A 91 20.82 -1.50 3.02
C VAL A 91 22.30 -1.32 3.38
N LYS A 92 23.06 -2.42 3.39
CA LYS A 92 24.50 -2.43 3.64
C LYS A 92 25.22 -3.10 2.47
N ALA A 93 26.41 -2.63 2.15
CA ALA A 93 27.27 -3.32 1.21
C ALA A 93 27.68 -4.68 1.77
N GLY A 94 27.45 -5.75 1.01
CA GLY A 94 27.81 -7.12 1.38
C GLY A 94 27.68 -8.09 0.20
N PRO A 95 28.26 -9.30 0.31
CA PRO A 95 28.12 -10.33 -0.73
C PRO A 95 26.63 -10.61 -1.02
N GLY A 96 26.20 -10.46 -2.27
CA GLY A 96 24.81 -10.66 -2.71
C GLY A 96 23.93 -9.41 -2.71
N THR A 97 24.38 -8.28 -2.15
CA THR A 97 23.67 -7.01 -2.28
C THR A 97 24.03 -6.35 -3.60
N SER A 98 23.03 -6.12 -4.45
CA SER A 98 23.23 -5.40 -5.73
C SER A 98 23.74 -3.99 -5.47
N GLU A 99 24.80 -3.60 -6.18
CA GLU A 99 25.36 -2.24 -6.13
C GLU A 99 24.31 -1.17 -6.47
N THR A 100 23.37 -1.50 -7.35
CA THR A 100 22.24 -0.64 -7.70
C THR A 100 21.39 -0.29 -6.49
N VAL A 101 21.16 -1.24 -5.57
CA VAL A 101 20.35 -0.99 -4.35
C VAL A 101 21.09 -0.04 -3.40
N ILE A 102 22.41 -0.16 -3.31
CA ILE A 102 23.24 0.74 -2.49
C ILE A 102 23.18 2.16 -3.05
N ARG A 103 23.40 2.32 -4.36
CA ARG A 103 23.31 3.63 -5.04
C ARG A 103 21.92 4.25 -4.92
N LEU A 104 20.86 3.46 -5.12
CA LEU A 104 19.48 3.94 -4.96
C LEU A 104 19.22 4.46 -3.55
N ASN A 105 19.69 3.76 -2.51
CA ASN A 105 19.51 4.20 -1.12
C ASN A 105 20.20 5.56 -0.85
N GLU A 106 21.34 5.84 -1.48
CA GLU A 106 21.99 7.15 -1.43
C GLU A 106 21.15 8.24 -2.11
N TYR A 107 20.63 7.98 -3.31
CA TYR A 107 19.79 8.93 -4.04
C TYR A 107 18.42 9.17 -3.39
N LEU A 108 17.89 8.19 -2.67
CA LEU A 108 16.62 8.30 -1.91
C LEU A 108 16.81 9.03 -0.57
N GLY A 109 17.99 9.62 -0.32
CA GLY A 109 18.28 10.46 0.84
C GLY A 109 18.29 9.71 2.18
N GLY A 110 18.39 8.38 2.16
CA GLY A 110 18.27 7.55 3.37
C GLY A 110 16.86 7.50 3.94
N SER A 111 15.83 7.59 3.08
CA SER A 111 14.43 7.32 3.43
C SER A 111 14.27 5.90 4.00
N CYS A 112 13.31 5.68 4.89
CA CYS A 112 13.15 4.38 5.56
C CYS A 112 11.73 4.09 6.04
N LEU A 113 11.46 2.82 6.33
CA LEU A 113 10.28 2.37 7.07
C LEU A 113 10.68 2.11 8.53
N HIS A 114 10.03 2.79 9.48
CA HIS A 114 10.50 2.80 10.87
C HIS A 114 9.36 2.68 11.90
N LYS A 115 9.10 1.45 12.34
CA LYS A 115 8.13 1.12 13.40
C LYS A 115 6.71 1.58 13.05
N THR A 116 5.88 1.67 14.07
CA THR A 116 4.52 2.18 14.03
C THR A 116 4.37 3.40 14.94
N ASP A 117 3.39 4.24 14.66
CA ASP A 117 2.97 5.29 15.57
C ASP A 117 2.13 4.72 16.75
N LYS A 118 1.56 5.62 17.55
CA LYS A 118 0.72 5.28 18.72
C LYS A 118 -0.58 4.54 18.37
N GLU A 119 -1.03 4.64 17.12
CA GLU A 119 -2.27 4.01 16.62
C GLU A 119 -1.96 2.70 15.88
N GLY A 120 -0.67 2.34 15.78
CA GLY A 120 -0.23 1.14 15.07
C GLY A 120 -0.04 1.36 13.56
N CYS A 121 -0.09 2.60 13.07
CA CYS A 121 0.12 2.90 11.65
C CYS A 121 1.61 2.80 11.30
N PRO A 122 2.00 2.07 10.23
CA PRO A 122 3.38 2.04 9.74
C PRO A 122 3.92 3.44 9.41
N ILE A 123 5.12 3.76 9.91
CA ILE A 123 5.76 5.05 9.63
C ILE A 123 6.69 4.90 8.43
N TYR A 124 6.42 5.71 7.40
CA TYR A 124 7.34 5.97 6.30
C TYR A 124 8.01 7.33 6.49
N ILE A 125 9.35 7.34 6.49
CA ILE A 125 10.16 8.54 6.62
C ILE A 125 10.79 8.81 5.25
N GLU A 126 10.31 9.86 4.59
CA GLU A 126 10.93 10.37 3.38
C GLU A 126 11.87 11.53 3.72
N ARG A 127 13.12 11.42 3.29
CA ARG A 127 14.11 12.48 3.43
C ARG A 127 14.28 13.15 2.08
N ALA A 128 13.46 14.16 1.82
CA ALA A 128 13.66 15.02 0.67
C ALA A 128 15.03 15.70 0.81
N VAL A 129 15.96 15.31 -0.06
CA VAL A 129 17.28 15.95 -0.13
C VAL A 129 17.05 17.42 -0.49
N ARG A 130 17.52 18.35 0.34
CA ARG A 130 17.75 19.72 -0.14
C ARG A 130 18.82 19.60 -1.21
N VAL A 131 18.42 19.74 -2.47
CA VAL A 131 19.36 20.02 -3.55
C VAL A 131 20.16 21.26 -3.10
N PRO A 132 21.51 21.20 -3.01
CA PRO A 132 22.30 22.35 -2.64
C PRO A 132 22.10 23.52 -3.62
#